data_AF-A0A2D5XXS7-F1
#
_entry.id   AF-A0A2D5XXS7-F1
#
_cell.length_a   1.000
_cell.length_b   1.000
_cell.length_c   1.000
_cell.angle_alpha   90.00
_cell.angle_beta   90.00
_cell.angle_gamma   90.00
#
_symmetry.space_group_name_H-M   'P 1'
#
loop_
_entity.id
_entity.type
_entity.pdbx_description
1 polymer ?
#
loop_
_entity_poly.entity_id
_entity_poly.type
_entity_poly.pdbx_seq_one_letter_code
_entity_poly.pdbx_strand_id
1 'polypeptide(L)' 'MARQNNQMQMPGVFGGLMRYDEEYKSKFMLSPTQVIGFAVLILVFVIVLKVMFPVG' A
#
# COMPACT_ATOMS: atom_id res chain seq x y z
N MET A 1 3.51 -50.91 33.54
CA MET A 1 3.14 -50.64 32.13
C MET A 1 1.72 -50.09 32.15
N ALA A 2 1.34 -48.89 31.71
CA ALA A 2 1.98 -47.82 30.94
C ALA A 2 1.47 -46.48 31.50
N ARG A 3 2.35 -45.48 31.69
CA ARG A 3 1.91 -44.09 31.90
C ARG A 3 1.58 -43.54 30.53
N GLN A 4 0.31 -43.48 30.20
CA GLN A 4 -0.19 -42.88 28.98
C GLN A 4 0.07 -41.38 29.09
N ASN A 5 1.24 -40.95 28.60
CA ASN A 5 1.59 -39.55 28.41
C ASN A 5 0.64 -38.99 27.37
N ASN A 6 -0.55 -38.57 27.81
CA ASN A 6 -1.50 -37.85 27.00
C ASN A 6 -0.93 -36.44 26.78
N GLN A 7 0.08 -36.36 25.90
CA GLN A 7 0.50 -35.11 25.30
C GLN A 7 -0.66 -34.66 24.42
N MET A 8 -1.61 -33.94 25.02
CA MET A 8 -2.53 -33.10 24.27
C MET A 8 -1.66 -32.08 23.53
N GLN A 9 -1.22 -32.43 22.33
CA GLN A 9 -0.70 -31.50 21.35
C GLN A 9 -1.89 -30.64 20.93
N MET A 10 -2.05 -29.51 21.60
CA MET A 10 -2.88 -28.44 21.06
C MET A 10 -2.13 -27.95 19.81
N PRO A 11 -2.69 -28.10 18.59
CA PRO A 11 -2.05 -27.58 17.40
C PRO A 11 -1.88 -26.09 17.61
N GLY A 12 -0.61 -25.67 17.73
CA GLY A 12 -0.25 -24.32 18.07
C GLY A 12 -0.76 -23.38 16.99
N VAL A 13 -1.91 -22.77 17.23
CA VAL A 13 -2.27 -21.39 16.87
C VAL A 13 -1.57 -20.89 15.58
N PHE A 14 -1.73 -21.62 14.47
CA PHE A 14 -1.20 -21.26 13.15
C PHE A 14 -2.11 -20.20 12.50
N GLY A 15 -2.40 -19.13 13.23
CA GLY A 15 -3.29 -18.07 12.78
C GLY A 15 -3.34 -16.84 13.68
N GLY A 16 -2.43 -16.73 14.65
CA GLY A 16 -2.49 -15.73 15.71
C GLY A 16 -1.90 -14.35 15.39
N LEU A 17 -1.23 -14.19 14.24
CA LEU A 17 -0.67 -12.92 13.78
C LEU A 17 -0.53 -12.98 12.25
N MET A 18 -1.61 -12.83 11.48
CA MET A 18 -1.43 -12.34 10.11
C MET A 18 -0.79 -10.96 10.27
N ARG A 19 0.52 -10.87 10.05
CA ARG A 19 1.26 -9.63 10.10
C ARG A 19 0.74 -8.77 8.96
N TYR A 20 -0.13 -7.83 9.31
CA TYR A 20 -0.49 -6.71 8.44
C TYR A 20 0.74 -5.83 8.08
N ASP A 21 1.91 -6.12 8.66
CA ASP A 21 3.23 -5.59 8.24
C ASP A 21 3.70 -6.09 6.87
N GLU A 22 2.94 -6.96 6.20
CA GLU A 22 3.08 -7.14 4.76
C GLU A 22 2.52 -5.88 4.06
N GLU A 23 3.14 -4.73 4.32
CA GLU A 23 3.06 -3.56 3.46
C GLU A 23 3.44 -4.06 2.07
N TYR A 24 2.41 -4.23 1.24
CA TYR A 24 2.57 -4.68 -0.13
C TYR A 24 3.59 -3.75 -0.78
N LYS A 25 4.81 -4.27 -0.96
CA LYS A 25 5.93 -3.52 -1.55
C LYS A 25 5.60 -3.38 -3.02
N SER A 26 4.65 -2.49 -3.31
CA SER A 26 4.17 -2.21 -4.65
C SER A 26 5.39 -1.87 -5.46
N LYS A 27 5.57 -2.55 -6.60
CA LYS A 27 6.61 -2.19 -7.57
C LYS A 27 6.44 -0.74 -8.05
N PHE A 28 5.24 -0.19 -7.85
CA PHE A 28 4.87 1.17 -8.17
C PHE A 28 4.50 1.93 -6.88
N MET A 29 5.52 2.45 -6.20
CA MET A 29 5.36 3.40 -5.09
C MET A 29 5.63 4.80 -5.64
N LEU A 30 4.61 5.65 -5.67
CA LEU A 30 4.79 7.06 -6.00
C LEU A 30 5.42 7.76 -4.80
N SER A 31 6.65 8.24 -4.99
CA SER A 31 7.29 9.10 -4.00
C SER A 31 6.51 10.41 -3.85
N PRO A 32 6.50 11.05 -2.66
CA PRO A 32 5.85 12.34 -2.46
C PRO A 32 6.31 13.40 -3.47
N THR A 33 7.59 13.36 -3.85
CA THR A 33 8.18 14.25 -4.86
C THR A 33 7.54 14.08 -6.24
N GLN A 34 7.24 12.84 -6.65
CA GLN A 34 6.56 12.57 -7.92
C GLN A 34 5.12 13.10 -7.92
N VAL A 35 4.43 13.00 -6.79
CA VAL A 35 3.05 13.52 -6.63
C VAL A 35 3.05 15.04 -6.78
N ILE A 36 3.99 15.73 -6.12
CA ILE A 36 4.11 17.20 -6.20
C ILE A 36 4.46 17.63 -7.63
N GLY A 37 5.42 16.97 -8.28
CA GLY A 37 5.78 17.27 -9.67
C GLY A 37 4.61 17.09 -10.63
N PHE A 38 3.82 16.02 -10.46
CA PHE A 38 2.64 15.77 -11.29
C PHE A 38 1.55 16.83 -11.08
N ALA A 39 1.33 17.27 -9.84
CA ALA A 39 0.37 18.33 -9.53
C ALA A 39 0.76 19.67 -10.20
N VAL A 40 2.04 20.03 -10.16
CA VAL A 40 2.54 21.24 -10.83
C VAL A 40 2.37 21.15 -12.35
N LEU A 41 2.65 19.97 -12.94
CA LEU A 41 2.48 19.75 -14.37
C LEU A 41 1.03 19.96 -14.81
N ILE A 42 0.07 19.40 -14.07
CA ILE A 42 -1.37 19.62 -14.32
C ILE A 42 -1.71 21.11 -14.24
N LEU A 43 -1.19 21.81 -13.23
CA LEU A 43 -1.47 23.23 -13.04
C LEU A 43 -0.98 24.06 -14.23
N VAL A 44 0.25 23.81 -14.69
CA VAL A 44 0.81 24.44 -15.90
C VAL A 44 -0.03 24.09 -17.13
N PHE A 45 -0.41 22.82 -17.29
CA PHE A 45 -1.23 22.38 -18.42
C PHE A 45 -2.59 23.09 -18.46
N VAL A 46 -3.26 23.24 -17.31
CA VAL A 46 -4.53 23.98 -17.20
C VAL A 46 -4.35 25.46 -17.54
N ILE A 47 -3.26 26.09 -17.07
CA ILE A 47 -2.96 27.50 -17.43
C ILE A 47 -2.76 27.63 -18.93
N VAL A 48 -1.95 26.76 -19.54
CA VAL A 48 -1.70 26.76 -20.98
C VAL A 48 -3.01 26.60 -21.75
N LEU A 49 -3.86 25.66 -21.36
CA LEU A 49 -5.17 25.49 -21.99
C LEU A 49 -6.05 26.73 -21.84
N LYS A 50 -6.07 27.37 -20.67
CA LYS A 50 -6.86 28.59 -20.45
C LYS A 50 -6.35 29.78 -21.26
N VAL A 51 -5.04 29.88 -21.49
CA VAL A 51 -4.43 30.91 -22.34
C VAL A 51 -4.67 30.64 -23.82
N MET A 52 -4.59 29.37 -24.25
CA MET A 52 -4.79 28.96 -25.64
C MET A 52 -6.27 28.94 -26.06
N PHE A 53 -7.16 28.58 -25.14
CA PHE A 53 -8.61 28.56 -25.33
C PHE A 53 -9.28 29.43 -24.27
N PRO A 54 -9.19 30.77 -24.40
CA PRO A 54 -9.98 31.66 -23.59
C PRO A 54 -11.45 31.48 -23.99
N VAL A 55 -12.19 30.69 -23.21
CA VAL A 55 -13.65 30.63 -23.28
C VAL A 55 -14.16 31.95 -22.70
N GLY A 56 -14.30 32.93 -23.58
CA GLY A 56 -15.06 34.17 -23.38
C GLY A 56 -16.47 34.03 -23.93
#